data_AF-A0A0R2DZN5-F1
#
_entry.id   AF-A0A0R2DZN5-F1
#
_cell.length_a   1.000
_cell.length_b   1.000
_cell.length_c   1.000
_cell.angle_alpha   90.00
_cell.angle_beta   90.00
_cell.angle_gamma   90.00
#
_symmetry.space_group_name_H-M   'P 1'
#
loop_
_entity.id
_entity.type
_entity.pdbx_description
1 polymer ?
#
loop_
_entity_poly.entity_id
_entity_poly.type
_entity_poly.pdbx_seq_one_letter_code
_entity_poly.pdbx_strand_id
1 'polypeptide(L)'
;MIIAVDFDGTLCEEAYPEIGVANKPLIKALIKLKNKGNELILWTCRNGSLLKDAVKWCKQQGLKFDKVNENLTRVLKFYKGVDSRKLSYDILIDDKNINPAELDFVPSNEIIERITGENNEPRIMIPLLGLVSDNGQQYLTLGVDNKFFACSYRPENTRLKQSFTAKELENVPSVFKQFIPAPVFEVERI
;
A
#
# COMPACT_ATOMS: atom_id res chain seq x y z
N MET A 1 -4.73 13.37 12.33
CA MET A 1 -3.43 13.01 11.73
C MET A 1 -3.21 13.85 10.49
N ILE A 2 -1.95 13.98 10.07
CA ILE A 2 -1.49 14.51 8.78
C ILE A 2 -1.27 13.32 7.85
N ILE A 3 -1.98 13.29 6.72
CA ILE A 3 -1.84 12.25 5.72
C ILE A 3 -1.30 12.90 4.44
N ALA A 4 -0.07 12.58 4.08
CA ALA A 4 0.49 12.89 2.77
C ALA A 4 0.02 11.82 1.77
N VAL A 5 -0.39 12.25 0.58
CA VAL A 5 -0.91 11.36 -0.47
C VAL A 5 -0.32 11.79 -1.81
N ASP A 6 0.30 10.86 -2.51
CA ASP A 6 0.75 11.04 -3.90
C ASP A 6 -0.44 11.07 -4.89
N PHE A 7 -0.20 11.52 -6.11
CA PHE A 7 -1.18 11.60 -7.19
C PHE A 7 -1.09 10.43 -8.20
N ASP A 8 0.08 10.22 -8.81
CA ASP A 8 0.27 9.43 -10.04
C ASP A 8 0.69 7.99 -9.73
N GLY A 9 -0.22 7.04 -9.98
CA GLY A 9 -0.15 5.66 -9.48
C GLY A 9 -0.94 5.47 -8.17
N THR A 10 -1.16 6.56 -7.42
CA THR A 10 -1.83 6.54 -6.10
C THR A 10 -3.32 6.93 -6.17
N LEU A 11 -3.63 8.19 -6.49
CA LEU A 11 -5.01 8.71 -6.56
C LEU A 11 -5.67 8.44 -7.91
N CYS A 12 -4.87 8.31 -8.96
CA CYS A 12 -5.24 7.76 -10.25
C CYS A 12 -4.15 6.81 -10.75
N GLU A 13 -4.44 6.04 -11.80
CA GLU A 13 -3.41 5.29 -12.52
C GLU A 13 -2.27 6.21 -13.01
N GLU A 14 -1.05 5.66 -13.08
CA GLU A 14 0.13 6.32 -13.65
C GLU A 14 -0.08 6.54 -15.16
N ALA A 15 -0.30 7.79 -15.54
CA ALA A 15 -0.61 8.20 -16.90
C ALA A 15 0.02 9.58 -17.23
N TYR A 16 1.09 9.96 -16.52
CA TYR A 16 1.74 11.26 -16.69
C TYR A 16 2.17 11.49 -18.17
N PRO A 17 1.87 12.66 -18.77
CA PRO A 17 1.35 13.90 -18.16
C PRO A 17 -0.18 13.97 -18.01
N GLU A 18 -0.95 13.14 -18.70
CA GLU A 18 -2.41 13.02 -18.56
C GLU A 18 -2.82 12.57 -17.14
N ILE A 19 -4.12 12.58 -16.82
CA ILE A 19 -4.65 12.07 -15.54
C ILE A 19 -5.32 10.72 -15.79
N GLY A 20 -4.84 9.67 -15.12
CA GLY A 20 -5.32 8.30 -15.29
C GLY A 20 -6.70 8.02 -14.69
N VAL A 21 -7.14 6.75 -14.72
CA VAL A 21 -8.42 6.35 -14.14
C VAL A 21 -8.40 6.53 -12.61
N ALA A 22 -9.49 7.08 -12.06
CA ALA A 22 -9.57 7.43 -10.64
C ALA A 22 -9.58 6.20 -9.71
N ASN A 23 -8.73 6.20 -8.68
CA ASN A 23 -8.79 5.27 -7.55
C ASN A 23 -9.97 5.62 -6.62
N LYS A 24 -11.19 5.38 -7.11
CA LYS A 24 -12.45 5.71 -6.43
C LYS A 24 -12.54 5.14 -4.99
N PRO A 25 -12.04 3.93 -4.67
CA PRO A 25 -12.01 3.44 -3.29
C PRO A 25 -11.14 4.29 -2.36
N LEU A 26 -9.90 4.61 -2.76
CA LEU A 26 -8.98 5.43 -1.95
C LEU A 26 -9.53 6.84 -1.76
N ILE A 27 -10.03 7.48 -2.82
CA ILE A 27 -10.62 8.82 -2.77
C ILE A 27 -11.79 8.86 -1.77
N LYS A 28 -12.70 7.87 -1.80
CA LYS A 28 -13.81 7.75 -0.84
C LYS A 28 -13.32 7.57 0.60
N ALA A 29 -12.22 6.85 0.82
CA ALA A 29 -11.62 6.67 2.14
C ALA A 29 -11.02 7.99 2.67
N LEU A 30 -10.26 8.71 1.83
CA LEU A 30 -9.65 9.99 2.18
C LEU A 30 -10.68 11.07 2.51
N ILE A 31 -11.78 11.15 1.75
CA ILE A 31 -12.92 12.05 2.07
C ILE A 31 -13.49 11.72 3.46
N LYS A 32 -13.69 10.44 3.79
CA LYS A 32 -14.17 10.03 5.13
C LYS A 32 -13.16 10.37 6.22
N LEU A 33 -11.86 10.21 5.99
CA LEU A 33 -10.80 10.56 6.94
C LEU A 33 -10.75 12.07 7.18
N LYS A 34 -10.89 12.88 6.12
CA LYS A 34 -10.97 14.34 6.23
C LYS A 34 -12.20 14.80 7.02
N ASN A 35 -13.35 14.19 6.77
CA ASN A 35 -14.58 14.46 7.53
C ASN A 35 -14.47 14.05 9.02
N LYS A 36 -13.53 13.18 9.39
CA LYS A 36 -13.17 12.85 10.77
C LYS A 36 -12.11 13.79 11.38
N GLY A 37 -11.82 14.93 10.74
CA GLY A 37 -10.86 15.92 11.23
C GLY A 37 -9.39 15.61 10.95
N ASN A 38 -9.08 14.74 9.97
CA ASN A 38 -7.71 14.57 9.50
C ASN A 38 -7.34 15.64 8.46
N GLU A 39 -6.08 16.07 8.50
CA GLU A 39 -5.50 17.00 7.54
C GLU A 39 -4.86 16.18 6.41
N LEU A 40 -5.13 16.57 5.16
CA LEU A 40 -4.61 15.93 3.97
C LEU A 40 -3.64 16.87 3.26
N ILE A 41 -2.48 16.37 2.84
CA ILE A 41 -1.53 17.08 2.00
C ILE A 41 -1.39 16.30 0.68
N LEU A 42 -1.61 16.97 -0.45
CA LEU A 42 -1.24 16.41 -1.75
C LEU A 42 0.28 16.56 -1.89
N TRP A 43 0.98 15.45 -2.12
CA TRP A 43 2.44 15.39 -2.22
C TRP A 43 2.85 14.74 -3.53
N THR A 44 3.04 15.55 -4.58
CA THR A 44 3.21 15.05 -5.95
C THR A 44 4.35 15.78 -6.67
N CYS A 45 5.02 15.08 -7.58
CA CYS A 45 6.02 15.67 -8.48
C CYS A 45 5.40 16.61 -9.53
N ARG A 46 4.07 16.59 -9.73
CA ARG A 46 3.37 17.54 -10.61
C ARG A 46 3.62 18.98 -10.15
N ASN A 47 3.89 19.85 -11.11
CA ASN A 47 4.15 21.27 -10.89
C ASN A 47 3.45 22.13 -11.96
N GLY A 48 3.55 23.46 -11.86
CA GLY A 48 3.04 24.38 -12.88
C GLY A 48 1.54 24.25 -13.18
N SER A 49 1.21 24.03 -14.46
CA SER A 49 -0.16 23.74 -14.92
C SER A 49 -0.65 22.36 -14.45
N LEU A 50 0.17 21.32 -14.59
CA LEU A 50 -0.18 19.94 -14.25
C LEU A 50 -0.61 19.79 -12.77
N LEU A 51 0.00 20.56 -11.86
CA LEU A 51 -0.42 20.61 -10.45
C LEU A 51 -1.79 21.26 -10.27
N LYS A 52 -2.09 22.33 -11.02
CA LYS A 52 -3.41 23.00 -10.98
C LYS A 52 -4.50 22.06 -11.50
N ASP A 53 -4.20 21.30 -12.54
CA ASP A 53 -5.13 20.33 -13.12
C ASP A 53 -5.37 19.14 -12.18
N ALA A 54 -4.32 18.59 -11.56
CA ALA A 54 -4.45 17.56 -10.51
C ALA A 54 -5.31 18.03 -9.33
N VAL A 55 -5.05 19.23 -8.78
CA VAL A 55 -5.85 19.81 -7.69
C VAL A 55 -7.30 20.07 -8.11
N LYS A 56 -7.54 20.55 -9.33
CA LYS A 56 -8.87 20.76 -9.90
C LYS A 56 -9.62 19.43 -10.06
N TRP A 57 -8.96 18.40 -10.55
CA TRP A 57 -9.49 17.04 -10.70
C TRP A 57 -9.87 16.44 -9.34
N CYS A 58 -9.00 16.51 -8.34
CA CYS A 58 -9.33 16.04 -6.97
C CYS A 58 -10.58 16.74 -6.43
N LYS A 59 -10.68 18.06 -6.63
CA LYS A 59 -11.85 18.84 -6.21
C LYS A 59 -13.14 18.41 -6.92
N GLN A 60 -13.07 18.01 -8.20
CA GLN A 60 -14.20 17.45 -8.94
C GLN A 60 -14.62 16.07 -8.39
N GLN A 61 -13.69 15.26 -7.90
CA GLN A 61 -13.97 14.01 -7.17
C GLN A 61 -14.49 14.24 -5.74
N GLY A 62 -14.62 15.49 -5.28
CA GLY A 62 -15.01 15.86 -3.91
C GLY A 62 -13.88 15.83 -2.88
N LEU A 63 -12.66 15.47 -3.28
CA LEU A 63 -11.49 15.45 -2.42
C LEU A 63 -10.86 16.84 -2.33
N LYS A 64 -10.55 17.29 -1.11
CA LYS A 64 -9.92 18.59 -0.83
C LYS A 64 -8.73 18.37 0.08
N PHE A 65 -7.63 19.08 -0.20
CA PHE A 65 -6.43 19.08 0.63
C PHE A 65 -6.33 20.37 1.45
N ASP A 66 -5.64 20.30 2.57
CA ASP A 66 -5.33 21.45 3.44
C ASP A 66 -4.06 22.16 2.98
N LYS A 67 -3.13 21.39 2.39
CA LYS A 67 -1.92 21.86 1.70
C LYS A 67 -1.64 21.05 0.44
N VAL A 68 -0.84 21.63 -0.44
CA VAL A 68 -0.36 20.99 -1.68
C VAL A 68 1.12 21.30 -1.77
N ASN A 69 1.97 20.26 -1.78
CA ASN A 69 3.43 20.37 -1.81
C ASN A 69 4.05 21.28 -0.73
N GLU A 70 3.38 21.41 0.42
CA GLU A 70 3.75 22.33 1.52
C GLU A 70 3.44 21.72 2.89
N ASN A 71 4.23 22.08 3.90
CA ASN A 71 3.95 21.75 5.30
C ASN A 71 2.74 22.55 5.85
N LEU A 72 2.01 21.96 6.81
CA LEU A 72 0.94 22.65 7.52
C LEU A 72 1.50 23.77 8.42
N THR A 73 0.79 24.88 8.56
CA THR A 73 1.24 26.04 9.36
C THR A 73 1.55 25.66 10.82
N ARG A 74 0.86 24.66 11.39
CA ARG A 74 1.14 24.15 12.74
C ARG A 74 2.44 23.34 12.83
N VAL A 75 2.84 22.66 11.76
CA VAL A 75 4.12 21.94 11.64
C VAL A 75 5.27 22.95 11.58
N LEU A 76 5.15 23.99 10.75
CA LEU A 76 6.14 25.07 10.67
C LEU A 76 6.35 25.74 12.04
N LYS A 77 5.27 26.01 12.78
CA LYS A 77 5.37 26.55 14.16
C LYS A 77 6.12 25.62 15.11
N PHE A 78 5.90 24.30 15.03
CA PHE A 78 6.62 23.31 15.82
C PHE A 78 8.13 23.33 15.51
N TYR A 79 8.51 23.44 14.24
CA TYR A 79 9.90 23.60 13.78
C TYR A 79 10.40 25.06 13.82
N LYS A 80 9.83 25.92 14.69
CA LYS A 80 10.27 27.32 14.91
C LYS A 80 10.31 28.19 13.65
N GLY A 81 9.44 27.91 12.68
CA GLY A 81 9.34 28.62 11.40
C GLY A 81 10.29 28.10 10.30
N VAL A 82 11.10 27.08 10.57
CA VAL A 82 11.93 26.42 9.56
C VAL A 82 11.06 25.45 8.75
N ASP A 83 11.02 25.65 7.43
CA ASP A 83 10.42 24.69 6.50
C ASP A 83 11.49 23.78 5.90
N SER A 84 11.26 22.47 5.94
CA SER A 84 12.13 21.48 5.33
C SER A 84 11.59 21.07 3.96
N ARG A 85 12.49 20.77 3.01
CA ARG A 85 12.08 20.27 1.67
C ARG A 85 11.24 18.97 1.75
N LYS A 86 11.44 18.16 2.79
CA LYS A 86 10.59 17.01 3.11
C LYS A 86 9.42 17.45 4.00
N LEU A 87 8.22 16.98 3.70
CA LEU A 87 7.05 17.15 4.55
C LEU A 87 7.15 16.37 5.86
N SER A 88 6.52 16.91 6.92
CA SER A 88 6.21 16.19 8.14
C SER A 88 4.77 15.70 8.09
N TYR A 89 4.59 14.37 8.10
CA TYR A 89 3.30 13.69 8.07
C TYR A 89 3.29 12.50 9.04
N ASP A 90 2.10 12.05 9.44
CA ASP A 90 1.93 10.84 10.26
C ASP A 90 1.87 9.58 9.37
N ILE A 91 1.28 9.72 8.16
CA ILE A 91 1.12 8.64 7.17
C ILE A 91 1.46 9.20 5.78
N LEU A 92 2.18 8.39 4.98
CA LEU A 92 2.32 8.57 3.53
C LEU A 92 1.53 7.46 2.82
N ILE A 93 0.79 7.82 1.77
CA ILE A 93 0.18 6.88 0.82
C ILE A 93 0.75 7.23 -0.54
N ASP A 94 1.52 6.30 -1.11
CA ASP A 94 2.40 6.51 -2.27
C ASP A 94 2.69 5.15 -2.91
N ASP A 95 2.59 5.05 -4.23
CA ASP A 95 2.72 3.80 -4.99
C ASP A 95 4.16 3.28 -5.06
N LYS A 96 5.15 4.17 -4.84
CA LYS A 96 6.58 3.91 -4.93
C LYS A 96 7.27 3.85 -3.55
N ASN A 97 6.49 3.80 -2.47
CA ASN A 97 7.00 3.73 -1.10
C ASN A 97 7.17 2.29 -0.58
N ILE A 98 8.31 2.00 0.03
CA ILE A 98 8.58 0.77 0.79
C ILE A 98 8.68 1.12 2.28
N ASN A 99 7.89 0.46 3.13
CA ASN A 99 7.99 0.63 4.58
C ASN A 99 9.15 -0.21 5.15
N PRO A 100 10.10 0.36 5.91
CA PRO A 100 11.19 -0.41 6.53
C PRO A 100 10.71 -1.60 7.39
N ALA A 101 9.55 -1.48 8.04
CA ALA A 101 8.96 -2.58 8.83
C ALA A 101 8.50 -3.79 7.98
N GLU A 102 8.41 -3.65 6.65
CA GLU A 102 8.17 -4.74 5.70
C GLU A 102 9.48 -5.40 5.21
N LEU A 103 10.62 -4.85 5.65
CA LEU A 103 11.98 -5.35 5.39
C LEU A 103 12.62 -5.97 6.65
N ASP A 104 12.03 -5.75 7.83
CA ASP A 104 12.37 -6.51 9.03
C ASP A 104 12.25 -8.02 8.72
N PHE A 105 13.37 -8.74 8.87
CA PHE A 105 13.54 -10.17 8.54
C PHE A 105 13.55 -10.54 7.04
N VAL A 106 13.58 -9.59 6.12
CA VAL A 106 13.76 -9.87 4.68
C VAL A 106 15.27 -10.04 4.36
N PRO A 107 15.71 -11.12 3.70
CA PRO A 107 17.10 -11.28 3.29
C PRO A 107 17.57 -10.19 2.32
N SER A 108 18.82 -9.72 2.45
CA SER A 108 19.33 -8.57 1.70
C SER A 108 19.23 -8.70 0.17
N ASN A 109 19.30 -9.92 -0.37
CA ASN A 109 19.09 -10.15 -1.82
C ASN A 109 17.62 -9.88 -2.24
N GLU A 110 16.65 -10.28 -1.43
CA GLU A 110 15.24 -9.98 -1.69
C GLU A 110 14.94 -8.48 -1.46
N ILE A 111 15.61 -7.83 -0.50
CA ILE A 111 15.54 -6.36 -0.36
C ILE A 111 16.04 -5.68 -1.64
N ILE A 112 17.15 -6.16 -2.22
CA ILE A 112 17.70 -5.65 -3.49
C ILE A 112 16.68 -5.85 -4.62
N GLU A 113 16.15 -7.06 -4.83
CA GLU A 113 15.12 -7.34 -5.84
C GLU A 113 13.90 -6.39 -5.73
N ARG A 114 13.40 -6.16 -4.51
CA ARG A 114 12.28 -5.25 -4.26
C ARG A 114 12.61 -3.77 -4.57
N ILE A 115 13.87 -3.36 -4.42
CA ILE A 115 14.32 -1.98 -4.69
C ILE A 115 14.66 -1.79 -6.18
N THR A 116 15.26 -2.78 -6.84
CA THR A 116 15.67 -2.71 -8.25
C THR A 116 14.54 -3.05 -9.21
N GLY A 117 13.52 -3.78 -8.76
CA GLY A 117 12.50 -4.36 -9.63
C GLY A 117 13.01 -5.56 -10.45
N GLU A 118 14.21 -6.06 -10.15
CA GLU A 118 14.70 -7.32 -10.69
C GLU A 118 13.82 -8.46 -10.15
N ASN A 119 13.37 -9.35 -11.05
CA ASN A 119 12.36 -10.38 -10.75
C ASN A 119 10.99 -9.82 -10.30
N ASN A 120 10.48 -8.80 -11.00
CA ASN A 120 9.13 -8.24 -10.90
C ASN A 120 7.99 -9.22 -11.34
N GLU A 121 8.10 -10.51 -11.00
CA GLU A 121 6.98 -11.45 -11.16
C GLU A 121 5.83 -11.06 -10.21
N PRO A 122 4.57 -11.00 -10.70
CA PRO A 122 3.42 -10.68 -9.86
C PRO A 122 3.29 -11.66 -8.70
N ARG A 123 3.53 -11.17 -7.48
CA ARG A 123 3.42 -12.00 -6.27
C ARG A 123 1.98 -12.01 -5.75
N ILE A 124 1.35 -13.18 -5.74
CA ILE A 124 0.00 -13.36 -5.20
C ILE A 124 0.09 -13.62 -3.69
N MET A 125 -0.65 -12.84 -2.91
CA MET A 125 -0.78 -13.02 -1.46
C MET A 125 -1.86 -14.05 -1.15
N ILE A 126 -1.47 -15.25 -0.72
CA ILE A 126 -2.42 -16.26 -0.23
C ILE A 126 -2.63 -16.05 1.28
N PRO A 127 -3.89 -15.89 1.76
CA PRO A 127 -4.20 -15.95 3.18
C PRO A 127 -4.16 -17.41 3.64
N LEU A 128 -3.17 -17.75 4.46
CA LEU A 128 -3.02 -19.07 5.03
C LEU A 128 -4.02 -19.21 6.20
N LEU A 129 -5.02 -20.08 6.06
CA LEU A 129 -5.83 -20.54 7.19
C LEU A 129 -5.00 -21.51 8.03
N GLY A 130 -4.19 -20.98 8.93
CA GLY A 130 -3.59 -21.77 10.01
C GLY A 130 -4.66 -22.21 11.02
N LEU A 131 -4.41 -23.35 11.69
CA LEU A 131 -5.12 -23.66 12.93
C LEU A 131 -4.70 -22.62 13.98
N VAL A 132 -5.66 -21.84 14.48
CA VAL A 132 -5.44 -20.91 15.58
C VAL A 132 -5.52 -21.71 16.87
N SER A 133 -4.41 -21.74 17.60
CA SER A 133 -4.39 -22.28 18.97
C SER A 133 -4.83 -21.22 19.99
N ASP A 134 -5.24 -21.66 21.17
CA ASP A 134 -5.84 -20.81 22.23
C ASP A 134 -4.93 -19.67 22.73
N ASN A 135 -3.63 -19.68 22.36
CA ASN A 135 -2.66 -18.64 22.67
C ASN A 135 -2.43 -17.62 21.53
N GLY A 136 -3.16 -17.73 20.40
CA GLY A 136 -3.01 -16.86 19.23
C GLY A 136 -1.91 -17.24 18.24
N GLN A 137 -1.17 -18.33 18.46
CA GLN A 137 -0.23 -18.86 17.47
C GLN A 137 -0.99 -19.58 16.34
N GLN A 138 -0.66 -19.18 15.09
CA GLN A 138 -1.02 -19.93 13.89
C GLN A 138 0.14 -20.83 13.49
N TYR A 139 -0.15 -22.12 13.32
CA TYR A 139 0.79 -23.13 12.84
C TYR A 139 0.44 -23.57 11.40
N LEU A 140 1.42 -23.53 10.52
CA LEU A 140 1.57 -24.43 9.36
C LEU A 140 2.35 -25.69 9.81
N THR A 141 2.08 -26.85 9.16
CA THR A 141 2.23 -28.31 9.49
C THR A 141 3.31 -29.33 8.99
N LEU A 142 4.60 -29.08 8.65
CA LEU A 142 5.50 -30.11 7.99
C LEU A 142 5.83 -31.36 8.82
N GLY A 143 4.90 -32.31 8.88
CA GLY A 143 5.18 -33.65 9.39
C GLY A 143 6.31 -34.36 8.64
N VAL A 144 6.71 -35.52 9.19
CA VAL A 144 7.66 -36.48 8.61
C VAL A 144 7.24 -37.05 7.23
N ASP A 145 6.17 -36.49 6.64
CA ASP A 145 5.56 -36.77 5.34
C ASP A 145 5.65 -35.60 4.32
N ASN A 146 6.51 -34.59 4.57
CA ASN A 146 6.82 -33.45 3.67
C ASN A 146 5.69 -32.41 3.41
N LYS A 147 5.07 -31.79 4.43
CA LYS A 147 3.95 -30.80 4.28
C LYS A 147 4.03 -29.43 5.02
N PHE A 148 4.94 -28.53 4.64
CA PHE A 148 5.24 -27.15 5.15
C PHE A 148 4.82 -26.69 6.59
N PHE A 149 5.80 -26.32 7.43
CA PHE A 149 5.64 -25.66 8.75
C PHE A 149 5.79 -24.11 8.68
N ALA A 150 5.09 -23.37 9.53
CA ALA A 150 5.35 -21.96 9.85
C ALA A 150 4.59 -21.54 11.12
N CYS A 151 5.28 -21.06 12.16
CA CYS A 151 4.64 -20.53 13.36
C CYS A 151 4.83 -19.02 13.42
N SER A 152 3.74 -18.24 13.56
CA SER A 152 3.85 -16.83 13.94
C SER A 152 2.78 -16.46 14.95
N TYR A 153 3.21 -15.85 16.05
CA TYR A 153 2.31 -15.16 16.98
C TYR A 153 1.90 -13.82 16.36
N ARG A 154 0.58 -13.55 16.32
CA ARG A 154 0.04 -12.28 15.84
C ARG A 154 -1.13 -11.83 16.73
N PRO A 155 -1.37 -10.51 16.86
CA PRO A 155 -2.58 -10.01 17.50
C PRO A 155 -3.85 -10.56 16.83
N GLU A 156 -4.90 -10.73 17.63
CA GLU A 156 -6.16 -11.36 17.25
C GLU A 156 -6.72 -10.81 15.91
N ASN A 157 -7.34 -11.71 15.13
CA ASN A 157 -7.98 -11.44 13.83
C ASN A 157 -7.06 -11.11 12.63
N THR A 158 -5.74 -11.29 12.74
CA THR A 158 -4.85 -11.22 11.56
C THR A 158 -4.47 -12.61 11.04
N ARG A 159 -4.73 -12.88 9.75
CA ARG A 159 -4.32 -14.14 9.08
C ARG A 159 -2.86 -14.06 8.64
N LEU A 160 -2.12 -15.16 8.75
CA LEU A 160 -0.88 -15.35 8.01
C LEU A 160 -1.12 -15.09 6.51
N LYS A 161 -0.23 -14.32 5.87
CA LYS A 161 -0.21 -14.13 4.43
C LYS A 161 1.19 -14.43 3.92
N GLN A 162 1.28 -15.17 2.83
CA GLN A 162 2.56 -15.44 2.16
C GLN A 162 2.44 -15.04 0.69
N SER A 163 3.49 -14.41 0.17
CA SER A 163 3.63 -14.02 -1.22
C SER A 163 4.19 -15.17 -2.05
N PHE A 164 3.58 -15.48 -3.19
CA PHE A 164 4.05 -16.50 -4.13
C PHE A 164 4.14 -15.92 -5.54
N THR A 165 5.25 -16.15 -6.23
CA THR A 165 5.40 -15.94 -7.69
C THR A 165 4.49 -16.88 -8.48
N ALA A 166 4.27 -16.59 -9.77
CA ALA A 166 3.43 -17.43 -10.62
C ALA A 166 3.94 -18.89 -10.69
N LYS A 167 5.28 -19.04 -10.75
CA LYS A 167 5.96 -20.35 -10.76
C LYS A 167 5.87 -21.11 -9.44
N GLU A 168 5.86 -20.41 -8.30
CA GLU A 168 5.64 -21.05 -7.00
C GLU A 168 4.20 -21.56 -6.85
N LEU A 169 3.20 -20.84 -7.38
CA LEU A 169 1.78 -21.25 -7.35
C LEU A 169 1.49 -22.57 -8.08
N GLU A 170 2.26 -22.91 -9.12
CA GLU A 170 2.17 -24.21 -9.79
C GLU A 170 2.38 -25.36 -8.80
N ASN A 171 3.36 -25.17 -7.91
CA ASN A 171 3.86 -26.12 -6.92
C ASN A 171 3.13 -26.05 -5.56
N VAL A 172 2.22 -25.09 -5.36
CA VAL A 172 1.38 -25.00 -4.16
C VAL A 172 0.46 -26.24 -4.06
N PRO A 173 0.38 -26.93 -2.91
CA PRO A 173 -0.50 -28.09 -2.74
C PRO A 173 -1.96 -27.81 -3.06
N SER A 174 -2.66 -28.78 -3.67
CA SER A 174 -4.04 -28.63 -4.18
C SER A 174 -5.04 -28.06 -3.16
N VAL A 175 -4.90 -28.44 -1.88
CA VAL A 175 -5.73 -27.94 -0.77
C VAL A 175 -5.67 -26.41 -0.58
N PHE A 176 -4.59 -25.76 -1.01
CA PHE A 176 -4.43 -24.31 -0.94
C PHE A 176 -4.86 -23.59 -2.23
N LYS A 177 -5.03 -24.30 -3.37
CA LYS A 177 -5.38 -23.66 -4.65
C LYS A 177 -6.75 -22.97 -4.63
N GLN A 178 -7.68 -23.46 -3.80
CA GLN A 178 -8.98 -22.81 -3.55
C GLN A 178 -8.89 -21.45 -2.80
N PHE A 179 -7.75 -21.13 -2.18
CA PHE A 179 -7.52 -19.86 -1.48
C PHE A 179 -6.63 -18.90 -2.28
N ILE A 180 -6.17 -19.30 -3.47
CA ILE A 180 -5.56 -18.38 -4.42
C ILE A 180 -6.69 -17.45 -4.90
N PRO A 181 -6.59 -16.12 -4.69
CA PRO A 181 -7.60 -15.21 -5.23
C PRO A 181 -7.63 -15.34 -6.75
N ALA A 182 -8.83 -15.36 -7.34
CA ALA A 182 -8.99 -15.27 -8.78
C ALA A 182 -8.21 -14.06 -9.33
N PRO A 183 -7.55 -14.17 -10.50
CA PRO A 183 -6.78 -13.07 -11.05
C PRO A 183 -7.66 -11.82 -11.17
N VAL A 184 -7.22 -10.71 -10.57
CA VAL A 184 -8.01 -9.47 -10.43
C VAL A 184 -8.11 -8.69 -11.77
N PHE A 185 -7.79 -9.34 -12.89
CA PHE A 185 -7.70 -8.77 -14.23
C PHE A 185 -8.88 -9.14 -15.14
N GLU A 186 -10.10 -9.04 -14.62
CA GLU A 186 -11.29 -8.75 -15.43
C GLU A 186 -12.01 -7.54 -14.84
N VAL A 187 -11.49 -6.35 -15.16
CA VAL A 187 -12.35 -5.15 -15.17
C VAL A 187 -13.21 -5.27 -16.42
N GLU A 188 -14.52 -5.43 -16.22
CA GLU A 188 -15.51 -5.53 -17.29
C GLU A 188 -15.32 -4.39 -18.30
N ARG A 189 -15.02 -4.73 -19.57
CA ARG A 189 -15.09 -3.80 -20.68
C ARG A 189 -16.55 -3.65 -21.11
N ILE A 190 -17.26 -2.68 -20.52
CA ILE A 190 -18.55 -2.16 -21.01
C ILE A 190 -18.52 -0.63 -20.94
#